data_AF-A0A3M2LEX3-F1
#
_entry.id   AF-A0A3M2LEX3-F1
#
_cell.length_a   1.000
_cell.length_b   1.000
_cell.length_c   1.000
_cell.angle_alpha   90.00
_cell.angle_beta   90.00
_cell.angle_gamma   90.00
#
_symmetry.space_group_name_H-M   'P 1'
#
loop_
_entity.id
_entity.type
_entity.pdbx_description
1 polymer ?
#
loop_
_entity_poly.entity_id
_entity_poly.type
_entity_poly.pdbx_seq_one_letter_code
_entity_poly.pdbx_strand_id
1 'polypeptide(L)'
;MDEDELVERTLEWLNEHGYDIFVSDLLELLEMFRLGRYSDAELHARAAALAVKCELQSAIYALEEEADELIESAFDDPECES
;
A
#
# COMPACT_ATOMS: atom_id res chain seq x y z
N MET A 1 26.21 -5.39 1.99
CA MET A 1 24.98 -5.64 1.23
C MET A 1 24.77 -4.41 0.40
N ASP A 2 24.59 -4.62 -0.90
CA ASP A 2 24.26 -3.53 -1.82
C ASP A 2 22.82 -3.05 -1.57
N GLU A 3 22.50 -1.81 -1.92
CA GLU A 3 21.16 -1.26 -1.72
C GLU A 3 20.15 -1.96 -2.64
N ASP A 4 20.55 -2.22 -3.88
CA ASP A 4 19.74 -2.96 -4.87
C ASP A 4 19.48 -4.40 -4.40
N GLU A 5 20.51 -5.08 -3.86
CA GLU A 5 20.40 -6.43 -3.30
C GLU A 5 19.45 -6.47 -2.08
N LEU A 6 19.47 -5.44 -1.24
CA LEU A 6 18.55 -5.32 -0.10
C LEU A 6 17.11 -5.14 -0.57
N VAL A 7 16.89 -4.34 -1.61
CA VAL A 7 15.57 -4.12 -2.21
C VAL A 7 15.02 -5.40 -2.81
N GLU A 8 15.79 -6.07 -3.67
CA GLU A 8 15.39 -7.34 -4.29
C GLU A 8 15.04 -8.38 -3.24
N ARG A 9 15.91 -8.59 -2.24
CA ARG A 9 15.66 -9.57 -1.17
C ARG A 9 14.41 -9.26 -0.36
N THR A 10 14.13 -7.99 -0.09
CA THR A 10 12.94 -7.58 0.69
C THR A 10 11.67 -7.79 -0.13
N LEU A 11 11.69 -7.50 -1.43
CA LEU A 11 10.58 -7.75 -2.34
C LEU A 11 10.32 -9.25 -2.53
N GLU A 12 11.38 -10.06 -2.68
CA GLU A 12 11.28 -11.52 -2.74
C GLU A 12 10.62 -12.08 -1.48
N TRP A 13 11.10 -11.66 -0.30
CA TRP A 13 10.53 -12.09 0.98
C TRP A 13 9.04 -11.71 1.10
N LEU A 14 8.67 -10.48 0.73
CA LEU A 14 7.26 -10.06 0.73
C LEU A 14 6.40 -10.95 -0.17
N ASN A 15 6.88 -11.25 -1.38
CA ASN A 15 6.18 -12.09 -2.35
C ASN A 15 6.06 -13.55 -1.86
N GLU A 16 7.13 -14.12 -1.30
CA GLU A 16 7.13 -15.48 -0.72
C GLU A 16 6.11 -15.63 0.41
N HIS A 17 5.86 -14.54 1.16
CA HIS A 17 4.95 -14.52 2.29
C HIS A 17 3.56 -13.93 1.98
N GLY A 18 3.32 -13.53 0.72
CA GLY A 18 2.01 -13.06 0.25
C GLY A 18 1.60 -11.69 0.77
N TYR A 19 2.56 -10.80 1.04
CA TYR A 19 2.29 -9.43 1.41
C TYR A 19 2.30 -8.51 0.19
N ASP A 20 1.21 -7.75 0.01
CA ASP A 20 1.11 -6.68 -0.96
C ASP A 20 1.09 -5.33 -0.23
N ILE A 21 2.04 -4.46 -0.55
CA ILE A 21 2.24 -3.18 0.12
C ILE A 21 2.64 -2.09 -0.87
N PHE A 22 2.32 -0.84 -0.55
CA PHE A 22 2.80 0.29 -1.33
C PHE A 22 4.30 0.49 -1.23
N VAL A 23 4.90 1.00 -2.30
CA VAL A 23 6.33 1.37 -2.37
C VAL A 23 6.72 2.37 -1.28
N SER A 24 5.82 3.29 -0.92
CA SER A 24 6.05 4.24 0.17
C SER A 24 6.22 3.56 1.53
N ASP A 25 5.56 2.42 1.73
CA ASP A 25 5.60 1.63 2.96
C ASP A 25 6.72 0.57 2.95
N LEU A 26 7.22 0.19 1.76
CA LEU A 26 8.38 -0.70 1.59
C LEU A 26 9.65 -0.16 2.26
N LEU A 27 9.86 1.16 2.25
CA LEU A 27 11.05 1.81 2.83
C LEU A 27 11.26 1.44 4.30
N GLU A 28 10.17 1.28 5.05
CA GLU A 28 10.26 0.91 6.46
C GLU A 28 10.75 -0.52 6.65
N LEU A 29 10.26 -1.46 5.84
CA LEU A 29 10.73 -2.84 5.88
C LEU A 29 12.18 -2.95 5.41
N LEU A 30 12.58 -2.19 4.39
CA LEU A 30 13.98 -2.13 3.94
C LEU A 30 14.89 -1.70 5.08
N GLU A 31 14.49 -0.69 5.86
CA GLU A 31 15.26 -0.27 7.03
C GLU A 31 15.35 -1.36 8.10
N MET A 32 14.26 -2.09 8.36
CA MET A 32 14.26 -3.23 9.29
C MET A 32 15.21 -4.34 8.82
N PHE A 33 15.16 -4.74 7.55
CA PHE A 33 16.07 -5.73 6.97
C PHE A 33 17.52 -5.26 6.98
N ARG A 34 17.78 -3.98 6.75
CA ARG A 34 19.11 -3.37 6.80
C ARG A 34 19.72 -3.43 8.21
N LEU A 35 18.90 -3.16 9.23
CA LEU A 35 19.33 -3.16 10.62
C LEU A 35 19.63 -4.57 11.15
N GLY A 36 19.03 -5.61 10.56
CA GLY A 36 19.37 -7.02 10.80
C GLY A 36 19.18 -7.49 12.24
N ARG A 37 18.41 -6.74 13.05
CA ARG A 37 18.21 -6.98 14.50
C ARG A 37 16.78 -7.37 14.87
N TYR A 38 15.90 -7.42 13.88
CA TYR A 38 14.50 -7.81 14.04
C TYR A 38 14.37 -9.31 13.81
N SER A 39 13.57 -9.95 14.65
CA SER A 39 13.15 -11.33 14.45
C SER A 39 12.22 -11.44 13.25
N ASP A 40 12.15 -12.65 12.69
CA ASP A 40 11.23 -12.99 11.61
C ASP A 40 9.76 -12.68 11.98
N ALA A 41 9.37 -12.96 13.23
CA ALA A 41 8.04 -12.63 13.75
C ALA A 41 7.75 -11.12 13.76
N GLU A 42 8.74 -10.27 14.06
CA GLU A 42 8.58 -8.81 14.02
C GLU A 42 8.46 -8.29 12.58
N LEU A 43 9.23 -8.87 11.64
CA LEU A 43 9.11 -8.55 10.22
C LEU A 43 7.72 -8.92 9.68
N HIS A 44 7.23 -10.12 10.01
CA HIS A 44 5.88 -10.56 9.68
C HIS A 44 4.79 -9.67 10.26
N ALA A 45 4.87 -9.36 11.55
CA ALA A 45 3.90 -8.48 12.19
C ALA A 45 3.87 -7.10 11.53
N ARG A 46 5.04 -6.58 11.14
CA ARG A 46 5.10 -5.27 10.48
C ARG A 46 4.56 -5.32 9.05
N ALA A 47 4.96 -6.32 8.27
CA ALA A 47 4.48 -6.51 6.90
C ALA A 47 2.96 -6.70 6.86
N ALA A 48 2.39 -7.47 7.79
CA ALA A 48 0.94 -7.64 7.90
C ALA A 48 0.22 -6.33 8.22
N ALA A 49 0.75 -5.52 9.14
CA ALA A 49 0.18 -4.21 9.45
C ALA A 49 0.22 -3.24 8.26
N LEU A 50 1.30 -3.28 7.48
CA LEU A 50 1.43 -2.46 6.27
C LEU A 50 0.48 -2.93 5.15
N ALA A 51 0.30 -4.24 4.98
CA ALA A 51 -0.65 -4.79 4.00
C ALA A 51 -2.09 -4.36 4.30
N VAL A 52 -2.54 -4.44 5.56
CA VAL A 52 -3.87 -3.96 5.97
C VAL A 52 -4.03 -2.46 5.71
N LYS A 53 -2.99 -1.66 6.00
CA LYS A 53 -3.01 -0.23 5.70
C LYS A 53 -3.16 0.02 4.20
N CYS A 54 -2.45 -0.74 3.37
CA CYS A 54 -2.51 -0.67 1.92
C CYS A 54 -3.94 -0.96 1.42
N GLU A 55 -4.56 -2.05 1.87
CA GLU A 55 -5.95 -2.40 1.53
C GLU A 55 -6.94 -1.30 1.90
N LEU A 56 -6.80 -0.71 3.10
CA LEU A 56 -7.65 0.38 3.55
C LEU A 56 -7.50 1.63 2.68
N GLN A 57 -6.27 1.99 2.31
CA GLN A 57 -6.00 3.13 1.45
C GLN A 57 -6.54 2.92 0.04
N SER A 58 -6.38 1.73 -0.54
CA SER A 58 -6.98 1.37 -1.83
C SER A 58 -8.51 1.47 -1.79
N ALA A 59 -9.15 1.03 -0.71
CA ALA A 59 -10.59 1.17 -0.53
C ALA A 59 -11.02 2.64 -0.43
N ILE A 60 -10.24 3.48 0.27
CA ILE A 60 -10.51 4.93 0.36
C ILE A 60 -10.43 5.57 -1.02
N TYR A 61 -9.38 5.29 -1.80
CA TYR A 61 -9.26 5.86 -3.15
C TYR A 61 -10.41 5.46 -4.07
N ALA A 62 -10.84 4.19 -4.02
CA ALA A 62 -11.99 3.74 -4.79
C ALA A 62 -13.29 4.45 -4.38
N LEU A 63 -13.49 4.71 -3.09
CA LEU A 63 -14.66 5.45 -2.59
C LEU A 63 -14.59 6.94 -2.95
N GLU A 64 -13.41 7.54 -2.96
CA GLU A 64 -13.21 8.93 -3.41
C GLU A 64 -13.52 9.06 -4.90
N GLU A 65 -13.06 8.12 -5.73
CA GLU A 65 -13.39 8.06 -7.16
C GLU A 65 -14.89 7.89 -7.40
N GLU A 66 -15.55 6.96 -6.70
CA GLU A 66 -17.01 6.79 -6.77
C GLU A 66 -17.78 8.05 -6.35
N ALA A 67 -17.30 8.74 -5.30
CA ALA A 67 -17.92 9.98 -4.83
C ALA A 67 -17.79 11.10 -5.88
N ASP A 68 -16.63 11.23 -6.54
CA ASP A 68 -16.40 12.21 -7.60
C ASP A 68 -17.30 11.92 -8.81
N GLU A 69 -17.43 10.67 -9.24
CA GLU A 69 -18.34 10.28 -10.33
C GLU A 69 -19.81 10.61 -10.01
N LEU A 70 -20.25 10.36 -8.77
CA LEU A 70 -21.61 10.70 -8.33
C LEU A 70 -21.84 12.20 -8.32
N ILE A 71 -20.84 12.99 -7.89
CA ILE A 71 -20.90 14.45 -7.91
C ILE A 71 -21.03 14.93 -9.36
N GLU A 72 -20.15 14.50 -10.27
CA GLU A 72 -20.18 14.90 -11.67
C GLU A 72 -21.53 14.56 -12.32
N SER A 73 -22.04 13.35 -12.10
CA SER A 73 -23.35 12.91 -12.63
C SER A 73 -24.53 13.74 -12.13
N ALA A 74 -24.45 14.30 -10.91
CA ALA A 74 -25.49 15.15 -10.34
C ALA A 74 -25.49 16.57 -10.93
N PHE A 75 -24.36 17.04 -11.46
CA PHE A 75 -24.21 18.37 -12.06
C PHE A 75 -24.31 18.38 -13.59
N ASP A 76 -24.17 17.23 -14.25
CA ASP A 76 -24.32 17.05 -15.71
C ASP A 76 -25.76 16.82 -16.18
N ASP A 77 -26.77 16.96 -15.30
CA ASP A 77 -28.18 16.81 -15.67
C ASP A 77 -28.67 18.01 -16.53
N PRO A 78 -28.98 17.83 -17.83
CA PRO A 78 -29.41 18.91 -18.71
C PRO A 78 -30.80 19.50 -18.36
N GLU A 79 -31.52 18.93 -17.39
CA GLU A 79 -32.76 19.53 -16.85
C GLU A 79 -32.52 20.65 -15.82
N CYS A 80 -31.27 20.93 -15.43
CA CYS A 80 -30.90 22.03 -14.52
C CYS A 80 -30.79 23.41 -15.19
N GLU A 81 -31.16 23.55 -16.46
CA GLU A 81 -31.43 24.83 -17.11
C GLU A 81 -32.95 25.07 -17.21
N SER A 82 -33.55 25.57 -16.13
CA SER A 82 -34.92 26.11 -16.15
C SER A 82 -34.96 27.55 -15.67
#